data_AF-A0A0Q8RL96-F1
#
_entry.id   AF-A0A0Q8RL96-F1
#
_cell.length_a   1.000
_cell.length_b   1.000
_cell.length_c   1.000
_cell.angle_alpha   90.00
_cell.angle_beta   90.00
_cell.angle_gamma   90.00
#
_symmetry.space_group_name_H-M   'P 1'
#
loop_
_entity.id
_entity.type
_entity.pdbx_description
1 polymer ?
#
loop_
_entity_poly.entity_id
_entity_poly.type
_entity_poly.pdbx_seq_one_letter_code
_entity_poly.pdbx_strand_id
1 'polypeptide(L)'
;MIDVRYGPQSGKVLSIRRKERFNNPVVSEEIKKALTEKYGAPTSQYSGDMNWVAYRPGYAYGSKNSDLDECKARGNVNLTGSLGTPRFQNCRVAVSVALGDSNNNGKEYLSIEVMITDFATSEPELLAAHATMKRKEAEEIEAHRKAPVPKL
;
A
#
# COMPACT_ATOMS: atom_id res chain seq x y z
N MET A 1 17.38 -1.58 -0.03
CA MET A 1 16.83 -0.24 0.25
C MET A 1 15.61 -0.40 1.15
N ILE A 2 15.49 0.40 2.20
CA ILE A 2 14.32 0.45 3.08
C ILE A 2 13.74 1.86 2.98
N ASP A 3 12.44 1.95 2.70
CA ASP A 3 11.65 3.18 2.67
C ASP A 3 10.56 3.06 3.76
N VAL A 4 10.51 4.04 4.66
CA VAL A 4 9.53 4.10 5.75
C VAL A 4 8.69 5.35 5.54
N ARG A 5 7.39 5.17 5.41
CA ARG A 5 6.46 6.28 5.21
C ARG A 5 5.79 6.64 6.52
N TYR A 6 5.82 7.93 6.84
CA TYR A 6 5.22 8.49 8.03
C TYR A 6 3.96 9.29 7.70
N GLY A 7 3.02 9.31 8.64
CA GLY A 7 1.79 10.07 8.55
C GLY A 7 2.09 11.57 8.61
N PRO A 8 1.51 12.37 7.69
CA PRO A 8 1.80 13.79 7.62
C PRO A 8 1.29 14.57 8.83
N GLN A 9 0.38 14.01 9.63
CA GLN A 9 -0.19 14.69 10.80
C GLN A 9 0.38 14.17 12.12
N SER A 10 0.42 12.85 12.34
CA SER A 10 0.89 12.30 13.63
C SER A 10 2.35 11.82 13.64
N GLY A 11 3.02 11.76 12.49
CA GLY A 11 4.36 11.16 12.38
C GLY A 11 4.39 9.65 12.65
N LYS A 12 3.23 8.97 12.69
CA LYS A 12 3.18 7.51 12.83
C LYS A 12 3.64 6.81 11.57
N VAL A 13 4.24 5.63 11.70
CA VAL A 13 4.59 4.78 10.53
C VAL A 13 3.31 4.27 9.88
N LEU A 14 3.15 4.55 8.59
CA LEU A 14 2.01 4.11 7.78
C LEU A 14 2.34 2.83 7.00
N SER A 15 3.52 2.81 6.39
CA SER A 15 3.99 1.65 5.64
C SER A 15 5.50 1.56 5.64
N ILE A 16 5.98 0.32 5.47
CA ILE A 16 7.39 -0.01 5.32
C ILE A 16 7.53 -0.76 4.00
N ARG A 17 8.43 -0.28 3.15
CA ARG A 17 8.82 -0.94 1.90
C ARG A 17 10.29 -1.31 1.98
N ARG A 18 10.59 -2.59 1.79
CA ARG A 18 11.95 -3.11 1.70
C ARG A 18 12.15 -3.72 0.32
N LYS A 19 13.13 -3.22 -0.43
CA LYS A 19 13.54 -3.78 -1.72
C LYS A 19 14.95 -4.32 -1.61
N GLU A 20 15.14 -5.56 -2.04
CA GLU A 20 16.43 -6.25 -2.04
C GLU A 20 16.72 -6.84 -3.41
N ARG A 21 18.01 -6.88 -3.74
CA ARG A 21 18.52 -7.56 -4.93
C ARG A 21 19.37 -8.73 -4.46
N PHE A 22 19.15 -9.89 -5.05
CA PHE A 22 19.94 -11.07 -4.77
C PHE A 22 21.25 -11.02 -5.57
N ASN A 23 22.33 -11.52 -4.97
CA ASN A 23 23.63 -11.61 -5.65
C ASN A 23 23.61 -12.65 -6.77
N ASN A 24 22.76 -13.68 -6.65
CA ASN A 24 22.53 -14.73 -7.65
C ASN A 24 21.02 -14.90 -7.86
N PRO A 25 20.56 -15.37 -9.05
CA PRO A 25 19.16 -15.70 -9.26
C PRO A 25 18.69 -16.75 -8.25
N VAL A 26 17.51 -16.54 -7.68
CA VAL A 26 16.90 -17.46 -6.72
C VAL A 26 15.67 -18.11 -7.32
N VAL A 27 15.52 -19.42 -7.12
CA VAL A 27 14.41 -20.19 -7.69
C VAL A 27 13.09 -19.78 -7.05
N SER A 28 12.09 -19.54 -7.91
CA SER A 28 10.72 -19.13 -7.57
C SER A 28 10.09 -20.01 -6.50
N GLU A 29 10.19 -21.33 -6.63
CA GLU A 29 9.57 -22.27 -5.70
C GLU A 29 10.23 -22.28 -4.32
N GLU A 30 11.56 -22.12 -4.25
CA GLU A 30 12.30 -22.04 -2.99
C GLU A 30 11.92 -20.78 -2.21
N ILE A 31 11.86 -19.63 -2.91
CA ILE A 31 11.40 -18.37 -2.31
C ILE A 31 9.96 -18.47 -1.83
N LYS A 32 9.04 -19.00 -2.66
CA LYS A 32 7.64 -19.15 -2.26
C LYS A 32 7.49 -20.03 -1.03
N LYS A 33 8.26 -21.12 -0.97
CA LYS A 33 8.29 -22.02 0.19
C LYS A 33 8.78 -21.28 1.44
N ALA A 34 9.92 -20.59 1.37
CA ALA A 34 10.46 -19.83 2.50
C ALA A 34 9.50 -18.70 2.96
N LEU A 35 8.84 -18.03 2.03
CA LEU A 35 7.84 -17.01 2.35
C LEU A 35 6.61 -17.61 3.04
N THR A 36 6.17 -18.80 2.58
CA THR A 36 5.05 -19.53 3.20
C THR A 36 5.41 -20.03 4.59
N GLU A 37 6.65 -20.49 4.81
CA GLU A 37 7.13 -20.88 6.14
C GLU A 37 7.19 -19.68 7.10
N LYS A 38 7.55 -18.50 6.60
CA LYS A 38 7.67 -17.28 7.41
C LYS A 38 6.33 -16.62 7.74
N TYR A 39 5.42 -16.52 6.77
CA TYR A 39 4.18 -15.75 6.88
C TYR A 39 2.91 -16.62 6.90
N GLY A 40 3.03 -17.94 6.71
CA GLY A 40 1.91 -18.85 6.49
C GLY A 40 1.45 -18.87 5.04
N ALA A 41 0.36 -19.59 4.76
CA ALA A 41 -0.24 -19.60 3.42
C ALA A 41 -0.76 -18.19 3.04
N PRO A 42 -0.47 -17.70 1.83
CA PRO A 42 -0.95 -16.39 1.41
C PRO A 42 -2.48 -16.39 1.28
N THR A 43 -3.10 -15.25 1.58
CA THR A 43 -4.54 -15.05 1.33
C THR A 43 -4.84 -14.96 -0.16
N SER A 44 -3.86 -14.58 -0.99
CA SER A 44 -3.97 -14.63 -2.45
C SER A 44 -2.61 -14.64 -3.14
N GLN A 45 -2.59 -15.20 -4.37
CA GLN A 45 -1.42 -15.22 -5.24
C GLN A 45 -1.81 -14.68 -6.63
N TYR A 46 -1.03 -13.74 -7.18
CA TYR A 46 -1.28 -13.20 -8.52
C TYR A 46 0.04 -12.88 -9.21
N SER A 47 0.27 -13.44 -10.40
CA SER A 47 1.42 -13.13 -11.28
C SER A 47 2.78 -13.01 -10.54
N GLY A 48 3.10 -13.97 -9.67
CA GLY A 48 4.35 -13.97 -8.91
C GLY A 48 4.29 -13.24 -7.56
N ASP A 49 3.27 -12.43 -7.32
CA ASP A 49 3.11 -11.70 -6.07
C ASP A 49 2.28 -12.50 -5.06
N MET A 50 2.76 -12.50 -3.82
CA MET A 50 2.13 -13.17 -2.68
C MET A 50 1.62 -12.13 -1.70
N ASN A 51 0.39 -12.30 -1.22
CA ASN A 51 -0.22 -11.35 -0.29
C ASN A 51 -0.76 -12.07 0.94
N TRP A 52 -0.56 -11.46 2.10
CA TRP A 52 -1.14 -11.86 3.38
C TRP A 52 -1.92 -10.68 3.92
N VAL A 53 -3.22 -10.90 4.15
CA VAL A 53 -4.15 -9.86 4.57
C VAL A 53 -4.80 -10.26 5.87
N ALA A 54 -4.72 -9.38 6.85
CA ALA A 54 -5.57 -9.43 8.04
C ALA A 54 -6.72 -8.42 7.86
N TYR A 55 -7.95 -8.92 7.94
CA TYR A 55 -9.16 -8.11 7.88
C TYR A 55 -9.50 -7.49 9.24
N ARG A 56 -10.32 -6.44 9.24
CA ARG A 56 -10.83 -5.85 10.49
C ARG A 56 -11.80 -6.82 11.19
N PRO A 57 -11.86 -6.82 12.54
CA PRO A 57 -12.85 -7.60 13.28
C PRO A 57 -14.28 -7.31 12.80
N GLY A 58 -15.10 -8.35 12.65
CA GLY A 58 -16.48 -8.25 12.17
C GLY A 58 -16.64 -8.28 10.65
N TYR A 59 -15.54 -8.29 9.88
CA TYR A 59 -15.57 -8.49 8.44
C TYR A 59 -15.27 -9.97 8.12
N ALA A 60 -16.24 -10.70 7.59
CA ALA A 60 -16.06 -12.11 7.23
C ALA A 60 -15.48 -12.25 5.82
N TYR A 61 -14.41 -13.04 5.71
CA TYR A 61 -13.86 -13.52 4.45
C TYR A 61 -14.93 -14.35 3.72
N GLY A 62 -15.62 -13.79 2.71
CA GLY A 62 -16.70 -14.51 2.05
C GLY A 62 -17.47 -13.81 0.93
N SER A 63 -17.21 -12.53 0.61
CA SER A 63 -17.85 -11.88 -0.54
C SER A 63 -17.10 -12.22 -1.84
N LYS A 64 -17.90 -12.51 -2.88
CA LYS A 64 -17.51 -13.14 -4.14
C LYS A 64 -16.39 -12.36 -4.87
N ASN A 65 -15.17 -12.89 -4.87
CA ASN A 65 -14.03 -12.66 -5.79
C ASN A 65 -13.55 -11.22 -6.13
N SER A 66 -14.34 -10.16 -6.01
CA SER A 66 -13.90 -8.75 -6.19
C SER A 66 -13.29 -8.15 -4.92
N ASP A 67 -13.66 -8.66 -3.76
CA ASP A 67 -13.36 -8.04 -2.46
C ASP A 67 -12.00 -8.54 -1.89
N LEU A 68 -11.38 -9.51 -2.58
CA LEU A 68 -10.01 -9.97 -2.30
C LEU A 68 -8.95 -9.03 -2.89
N ASP A 69 -9.29 -8.26 -3.93
CA ASP A 69 -8.41 -7.26 -4.53
C ASP A 69 -8.30 -5.98 -3.70
N GLU A 70 -9.27 -5.75 -2.82
CA GLU A 70 -9.39 -4.55 -2.00
C GLU A 70 -8.16 -4.33 -1.10
N CYS A 71 -7.67 -5.38 -0.45
CA CYS A 71 -6.53 -5.27 0.47
C CYS A 71 -5.15 -5.52 -0.15
N LYS A 72 -5.05 -5.68 -1.48
CA LYS A 72 -3.77 -5.97 -2.13
C LYS A 72 -2.93 -4.70 -2.20
N ALA A 73 -1.87 -4.63 -1.39
CA ALA A 73 -0.94 -3.49 -1.35
C ALA A 73 -0.03 -3.38 -2.60
N ARG A 74 -0.42 -3.92 -3.77
CA ARG A 74 0.41 -3.97 -4.99
C ARG A 74 0.66 -2.60 -5.61
N GLY A 75 -0.22 -1.63 -5.31
CA GLY A 75 0.09 -0.25 -5.58
C GLY A 75 1.10 0.23 -4.55
N ASN A 76 2.15 0.93 -4.99
CA ASN A 76 2.59 2.12 -4.27
C ASN A 76 1.31 2.74 -3.70
N VAL A 77 1.05 2.62 -2.39
CA VAL A 77 -0.04 3.36 -1.80
C VAL A 77 0.40 4.78 -2.05
N ASN A 78 -0.10 5.40 -3.12
CA ASN A 78 0.33 6.72 -3.53
C ASN A 78 -0.41 7.63 -2.54
N LEU A 79 0.12 7.65 -1.31
CA LEU A 79 -0.35 8.42 -0.16
C LEU A 79 -0.31 9.93 -0.48
N THR A 80 0.27 10.29 -1.63
CA THR A 80 0.17 11.60 -2.27
C THR A 80 -1.23 11.81 -2.85
N GLY A 81 -2.14 12.23 -1.98
CA GLY A 81 -3.26 13.13 -2.29
C GLY A 81 -4.47 12.57 -3.05
N SER A 82 -4.37 11.43 -3.74
CA SER A 82 -5.56 10.80 -4.33
C SER A 82 -6.20 9.89 -3.28
N LEU A 83 -7.27 10.41 -2.68
CA LEU A 83 -8.11 9.77 -1.67
C LEU A 83 -8.15 8.25 -1.75
N GLY A 84 -7.95 7.64 -0.58
CA GLY A 84 -8.22 6.25 -0.29
C GLY A 84 -9.49 5.78 -0.96
N THR A 85 -9.31 4.88 -1.92
CA THR A 85 -10.38 4.07 -2.44
C THR A 85 -11.08 3.34 -1.29
N PRO A 86 -12.41 3.12 -1.34
CA PRO A 86 -13.16 2.22 -0.45
C PRO A 86 -12.50 0.84 -0.23
N ARG A 87 -11.58 0.47 -1.14
CA ARG A 87 -10.76 -0.73 -1.14
C ARG A 87 -10.03 -1.03 0.17
N PHE A 88 -9.71 -0.07 1.04
CA PHE A 88 -8.90 -0.40 2.24
C PHE A 88 -9.67 -0.42 3.56
N GLN A 89 -10.96 -0.03 3.54
CA GLN A 89 -11.79 0.12 4.74
C GLN A 89 -11.98 -1.21 5.50
N ASN A 90 -11.88 -2.34 4.78
CA ASN A 90 -12.06 -3.69 5.30
C ASN A 90 -10.74 -4.31 5.80
N CYS A 91 -9.62 -3.65 5.53
CA CYS A 91 -8.28 -4.16 5.80
C CYS A 91 -7.77 -3.63 7.14
N ARG A 92 -7.15 -4.50 7.94
CA ARG A 92 -6.42 -4.11 9.14
C ARG A 92 -4.93 -3.99 8.82
N VAL A 93 -4.32 -5.05 8.31
CA VAL A 93 -2.91 -5.10 7.90
C VAL A 93 -2.79 -5.86 6.60
N ALA A 94 -1.89 -5.45 5.71
CA ALA A 94 -1.46 -6.27 4.59
C ALA A 94 0.06 -6.35 4.47
N VAL A 95 0.52 -7.54 4.10
CA VAL A 95 1.88 -7.81 3.62
C VAL A 95 1.78 -8.18 2.16
N SER A 96 2.51 -7.48 1.30
CA SER A 96 2.64 -7.81 -0.12
C SER A 96 4.09 -8.08 -0.43
N VAL A 97 4.35 -9.20 -1.08
CA VAL A 97 5.67 -9.58 -1.57
C VAL A 97 5.60 -9.66 -3.08
N ALA A 98 6.40 -8.84 -3.75
CA ALA A 98 6.57 -8.87 -5.20
C ALA A 98 7.95 -9.43 -5.53
N LEU A 99 7.98 -10.34 -6.51
CA LEU A 99 9.22 -10.93 -7.02
C LEU A 99 9.51 -10.28 -8.38
N GLY A 100 10.69 -9.69 -8.51
CA GLY A 100 11.06 -8.86 -9.66
C GLY A 100 12.34 -9.32 -10.34
N ASP A 101 12.62 -8.70 -11.49
CA ASP A 101 13.79 -9.00 -12.32
C ASP A 101 13.89 -10.50 -12.64
N SER A 102 12.82 -11.03 -13.25
CA SER A 102 12.71 -12.45 -13.52
C SER A 102 13.53 -12.86 -14.76
N ASN A 103 14.19 -14.00 -14.64
CA ASN A 103 14.91 -14.67 -15.72
C ASN A 103 14.34 -16.09 -15.90
N ASN A 104 14.83 -16.81 -16.91
CA ASN A 104 14.46 -18.20 -17.16
C ASN A 104 12.93 -18.42 -17.22
N ASN A 105 12.22 -17.59 -17.98
CA ASN A 105 10.76 -17.60 -18.12
C ASN A 105 9.98 -17.48 -16.79
N GLY A 106 10.47 -16.70 -15.83
CA GLY A 106 9.78 -16.47 -14.56
C GLY A 106 10.05 -17.54 -13.49
N LYS A 107 11.04 -18.41 -13.72
CA LYS A 107 11.43 -19.47 -12.77
C LYS A 107 12.45 -19.00 -11.75
N GLU A 108 13.15 -17.92 -12.04
CA GLU A 108 14.18 -17.36 -11.19
C GLU A 108 13.95 -15.84 -11.05
N TYR A 109 14.34 -15.29 -9.90
CA TYR A 109 14.19 -13.88 -9.58
C TYR A 109 15.49 -13.31 -9.03
N LEU A 110 15.77 -12.06 -9.37
CA LEU A 110 16.93 -11.30 -8.89
C LEU A 110 16.56 -10.23 -7.89
N SER A 111 15.28 -9.95 -7.66
CA SER A 111 14.87 -9.01 -6.63
C SER A 111 13.58 -9.42 -5.93
N ILE A 112 13.46 -8.93 -4.70
CA ILE A 112 12.26 -9.06 -3.88
C ILE A 112 11.91 -7.69 -3.32
N GLU A 113 10.63 -7.37 -3.34
CA GLU A 113 10.07 -6.21 -2.70
C GLU A 113 9.02 -6.66 -1.68
N VAL A 114 9.19 -6.26 -0.44
CA VAL A 114 8.26 -6.53 0.66
C VAL A 114 7.66 -5.21 1.10
N MET A 115 6.34 -5.13 1.10
CA MET A 115 5.59 -3.99 1.59
C MET A 115 4.67 -4.42 2.73
N ILE A 116 4.72 -3.69 3.84
CA ILE A 116 3.88 -3.89 5.01
C ILE A 116 3.11 -2.59 5.24
N THR A 117 1.78 -2.67 5.30
CA THR A 117 0.91 -1.51 5.54
C THR A 117 -0.06 -1.80 6.67
N ASP A 118 -0.11 -0.91 7.65
CA ASP A 118 -1.17 -0.88 8.67
C ASP A 118 -2.25 0.11 8.22
N PHE A 119 -3.36 -0.44 7.74
CA PHE A 119 -4.46 0.35 7.17
C PHE A 119 -5.29 1.05 8.23
N ALA A 120 -5.34 0.53 9.46
CA ALA A 120 -6.06 1.19 10.53
C ALA A 120 -5.34 2.44 11.03
N THR A 121 -4.02 2.51 10.85
CA THR A 121 -3.24 3.72 11.10
C THR A 121 -3.22 4.63 9.87
N SER A 122 -3.09 4.06 8.67
CA SER A 122 -2.97 4.83 7.41
C SER A 122 -4.25 5.54 6.99
N GLU A 123 -5.41 4.88 7.08
CA GLU A 123 -6.68 5.45 6.59
C GLU A 123 -7.07 6.76 7.31
N PRO A 124 -7.10 6.83 8.67
CA PRO A 124 -7.44 8.07 9.36
C PRO A 124 -6.48 9.22 9.05
N GLU A 125 -5.17 8.94 8.98
CA GLU A 125 -4.15 9.94 8.67
C GLU A 125 -4.34 10.54 7.28
N LEU A 126 -4.65 9.71 6.29
CA LEU A 126 -4.87 10.17 4.92
C LEU A 126 -6.17 10.95 4.77
N LEU A 127 -7.25 10.50 5.42
CA LEU A 127 -8.52 11.21 5.43
C LEU A 127 -8.36 12.60 6.06
N ALA A 128 -7.65 12.68 7.18
CA ALA A 128 -7.43 13.94 7.88
C ALA A 128 -6.48 14.88 7.09
N ALA A 129 -5.42 14.35 6.47
CA ALA A 129 -4.54 15.12 5.61
C ALA A 129 -5.29 15.70 4.42
N HIS A 130 -6.13 14.89 3.76
CA HIS A 130 -6.92 15.34 2.63
C HIS A 130 -8.00 16.36 3.02
N ALA A 131 -8.68 16.17 4.16
CA ALA A 131 -9.60 17.17 4.70
C ALA A 131 -8.89 18.52 4.94
N THR A 132 -7.65 18.46 5.43
CA THR A 132 -6.81 19.67 5.63
C THR A 132 -6.47 20.34 4.30
N MET A 133 -6.10 19.58 3.27
CA MET A 133 -5.81 20.12 1.94
C MET A 133 -7.04 20.79 1.32
N LYS A 134 -8.20 20.13 1.33
CA LYS A 134 -9.45 20.72 0.83
C LYS A 134 -9.84 22.00 1.56
N ARG A 135 -9.59 22.06 2.88
CA ARG A 135 -9.86 23.28 3.65
C ARG A 135 -8.95 24.43 3.20
N LYS A 136 -7.65 24.16 3.00
CA LYS A 136 -6.70 25.16 2.49
C LYS A 136 -7.07 25.65 1.10
N GLU A 137 -7.43 24.75 0.18
CA GLU A 137 -7.90 25.12 -1.15
C GLU A 137 -9.14 26.03 -1.09
N ALA A 138 -10.10 25.72 -0.22
CA ALA A 138 -11.29 26.55 -0.03
C ALA A 138 -10.96 27.93 0.56
N GLU A 139 -10.07 27.99 1.55
CA GLU A 139 -9.57 29.23 2.15
C GLU A 139 -8.83 30.10 1.12
N GLU A 140 -7.99 29.51 0.26
CA GLU A 140 -7.30 30.21 -0.83
C GLU A 140 -8.28 30.77 -1.87
N ILE A 141 -9.26 29.98 -2.30
CA ILE A 141 -10.30 30.44 -3.23
C ILE A 141 -11.09 31.61 -2.63
N GLU A 142 -11.45 31.53 -1.34
CA GLU A 142 -12.15 32.61 -0.66
C GLU A 142 -11.28 33.86 -0.52
N ALA A 143 -10.00 33.71 -0.19
CA ALA A 143 -9.03 34.82 -0.14
C ALA A 143 -8.88 35.50 -1.50
N HIS A 144 -8.79 34.73 -2.59
CA HIS A 144 -8.76 35.27 -3.96
C HIS A 144 -10.05 35.99 -4.34
N ARG A 145 -11.23 35.51 -3.90
CA ARG A 145 -12.51 36.21 -4.13
C ARG A 145 -12.61 37.55 -3.41
N LYS A 146 -11.99 37.67 -2.24
CA LYS A 146 -11.96 38.90 -1.44
C LYS A 146 -10.83 39.86 -1.84
N ALA A 147 -9.89 39.42 -2.67
CA ALA A 147 -8.77 40.24 -3.10
C ALA A 147 -9.26 41.40 -3.99
N PRO A 148 -8.83 42.65 -3.74
CA PRO A 148 -9.22 43.78 -4.58
C PRO A 148 -8.70 43.60 -6.01
N VAL A 149 -9.56 43.89 -7.00
CA VAL A 149 -9.19 43.80 -8.41
C VAL A 149 -8.03 44.78 -8.68
N PRO A 150 -6.90 44.33 -9.27
CA PRO A 150 -5.81 45.23 -9.62
C PRO A 150 -6.32 46.34 -10.53
N LYS A 151 -6.07 47.60 -10.16
CA LYS A 151 -6.40 48.75 -11.03
C LYS A 151 -5.41 48.74 -12.20
N LEU A 152 -5.95 48.75 -13.42
CA LEU A 152 -5.23 48.97 -14.68
C LEU A 152 -4.80 50.43 -14.80
#